data_AF-A0A380DNL5-F1
#
_entry.id   AF-A0A380DNL5-F1
#
_cell.length_a   1.000
_cell.length_b   1.000
_cell.length_c   1.000
_cell.angle_alpha   90.00
_cell.angle_beta   90.00
_cell.angle_gamma   90.00
#
_symmetry.space_group_name_H-M   'P 1'
#
loop_
_entity.id
_entity.type
_entity.pdbx_description
1 polymer ?
#
loop_
_entity_poly.entity_id
_entity_poly.type
_entity_poly.pdbx_seq_one_letter_code
_entity_poly.pdbx_strand_id
1 'polypeptide(L)'
;MWPGFSRSGSTISTGVLMKLNHKAASDFTFIMAVPIMLAASGLSLLKHYQDIQIADIPFYILGFLAAFTVGLIAIKTFLHLINKIKLIPFAIYRIVLVIFIAILYFGFGIGKGI
;
A
#
# COMPACT_ATOMS: atom_id res chain seq x y z
N MET A 1 -8.20 6.52 -7.00
CA MET A 1 -8.20 7.70 -7.89
C MET A 1 -7.00 7.69 -8.84
N TRP A 2 -5.76 7.52 -8.36
CA TRP A 2 -4.61 7.25 -9.22
C TRP A 2 -3.86 5.98 -8.75
N PRO A 3 -3.97 4.85 -9.49
CA PRO A 3 -3.22 3.63 -9.17
C PRO A 3 -1.71 3.87 -9.12
N GLY A 4 -1.04 3.37 -8.09
CA GLY A 4 0.40 3.55 -7.90
C GLY A 4 0.83 4.84 -7.18
N PHE A 5 -0.07 5.82 -6.95
CA PHE A 5 0.28 7.07 -6.25
C PHE A 5 0.57 6.89 -4.73
N SER A 6 0.18 5.74 -4.15
CA SER A 6 0.28 5.39 -2.72
C SER A 6 -0.59 6.27 -1.82
N ARG A 7 -1.62 5.64 -1.23
CA ARG A 7 -2.51 6.28 -0.25
C ARG A 7 -1.74 6.83 0.96
N SER A 8 -0.89 6.01 1.58
CA SER A 8 -0.15 6.45 2.78
C SER A 8 0.89 7.52 2.45
N GLY A 9 1.54 7.42 1.28
CA GLY A 9 2.48 8.43 0.83
C GLY A 9 1.80 9.80 0.69
N SER A 10 0.64 9.86 0.03
CA SER A 10 -0.08 11.12 -0.16
C SER A 10 -0.57 11.70 1.17
N THR A 11 -1.22 10.91 2.01
CA THR A 11 -1.80 11.40 3.28
C THR A 11 -0.74 11.83 4.29
N ILE A 12 0.37 11.09 4.43
CA ILE A 12 1.45 11.46 5.34
C ILE A 12 2.16 12.71 4.83
N SER A 13 2.46 12.78 3.53
CA SER A 13 3.14 13.95 2.93
C SER A 13 2.29 15.21 3.09
N THR A 14 0.99 15.12 2.83
CA THR A 14 0.05 16.23 3.08
C THR A 14 0.00 16.60 4.55
N GLY A 15 -0.06 15.63 5.47
CA GLY A 15 -0.02 15.91 6.90
C GLY A 15 1.23 16.69 7.32
N VAL A 16 2.41 16.30 6.81
CA VAL A 16 3.67 17.01 7.06
C VAL A 16 3.68 18.40 6.44
N LEU A 17 3.15 18.57 5.22
CA LEU A 17 2.97 19.89 4.59
C LEU A 17 2.03 20.79 5.41
N MET A 18 1.03 20.21 6.07
CA MET A 18 0.13 20.87 7.01
C MET A 18 0.74 21.03 8.42
N LYS A 19 2.07 20.90 8.55
CA LYS A 19 2.85 21.07 9.78
C LYS A 19 2.63 20.02 10.87
N LEU A 20 2.03 18.87 10.54
CA LEU A 20 2.06 17.72 11.45
C LEU A 20 3.48 17.14 11.51
N ASN A 21 3.87 16.61 12.66
CA ASN A 21 5.06 15.78 12.73
C ASN A 21 4.82 14.43 12.03
N HIS A 22 5.91 13.75 11.65
CA HIS A 22 5.84 12.51 10.88
C HIS A 22 5.07 11.39 11.59
N LYS A 23 5.19 11.31 12.92
CA LYS A 23 4.44 10.34 13.73
C LYS A 23 2.94 10.62 13.66
N ALA A 24 2.52 11.84 13.96
CA ALA A 24 1.11 12.23 13.98
C ALA A 24 0.46 12.06 12.58
N ALA A 25 1.16 12.47 11.52
CA ALA A 25 0.70 12.26 10.15
C ALA A 25 0.57 10.77 9.79
N SER A 26 1.48 9.93 10.29
CA SER A 26 1.43 8.47 10.10
C SER A 26 0.30 7.82 10.89
N ASP A 27 0.16 8.14 12.17
CA ASP A 27 -0.91 7.63 13.04
C ASP A 27 -2.28 7.95 12.45
N PHE A 28 -2.50 9.22 12.07
CA PHE A 28 -3.73 9.64 11.38
C PHE A 28 -3.98 8.85 10.10
N THR A 29 -2.94 8.68 9.26
CA THR A 29 -3.03 7.93 8.01
C THR A 29 -3.45 6.48 8.23
N PHE A 30 -2.89 5.79 9.24
CA PHE A 30 -3.23 4.39 9.50
C PHE A 30 -4.61 4.23 10.14
N ILE A 31 -5.02 5.14 11.03
CA ILE A 31 -6.37 5.14 11.61
C ILE A 31 -7.42 5.37 10.51
N MET A 32 -7.24 6.41 9.69
CA MET A 32 -8.13 6.73 8.58
C MET A 32 -8.20 5.60 7.54
N ALA A 33 -7.09 4.86 7.34
CA ALA A 33 -7.05 3.76 6.39
C ALA A 33 -8.00 2.61 6.73
N VAL A 34 -8.30 2.35 8.01
CA VAL A 34 -9.15 1.23 8.41
C VAL A 34 -10.55 1.31 7.79
N PRO A 35 -11.37 2.36 8.05
CA PRO A 35 -12.71 2.44 7.46
C PRO A 35 -12.67 2.54 5.93
N ILE A 36 -11.69 3.24 5.36
CA ILE A 36 -11.57 3.43 3.91
C ILE A 36 -11.27 2.10 3.21
N MET A 37 -10.31 1.33 3.71
CA MET A 37 -9.93 0.06 3.09
C MET A 37 -10.97 -1.03 3.33
N LEU A 38 -11.62 -1.05 4.51
CA LEU A 38 -12.72 -1.98 4.73
C LEU A 38 -13.86 -1.73 3.74
N ALA A 39 -14.26 -0.47 3.53
CA ALA A 39 -15.27 -0.13 2.55
C ALA A 39 -14.82 -0.45 1.11
N ALA A 40 -13.60 -0.07 0.73
CA ALA A 40 -13.09 -0.31 -0.62
C ALA A 40 -12.93 -1.80 -0.95
N SER A 41 -12.34 -2.58 -0.02
CA SER A 41 -12.16 -4.03 -0.19
C SER A 41 -13.50 -4.75 -0.14
N GLY A 42 -14.42 -4.36 0.76
CA GLY A 42 -15.76 -4.93 0.83
C GLY A 42 -16.55 -4.69 -0.46
N LEU A 43 -16.50 -3.47 -0.99
CA LEU A 43 -17.11 -3.16 -2.28
C LEU A 43 -16.47 -3.95 -3.44
N SER A 44 -15.14 -4.08 -3.43
CA SER A 44 -14.43 -4.89 -4.43
C SER A 44 -14.84 -6.36 -4.36
N LEU A 45 -14.96 -6.91 -3.16
CA LEU A 45 -15.40 -8.29 -2.94
C LEU A 45 -16.83 -8.49 -3.45
N LEU A 46 -17.76 -7.58 -3.11
CA LEU A 46 -19.14 -7.66 -3.58
C LEU A 46 -19.26 -7.56 -5.12
N LYS A 47 -18.35 -6.87 -5.79
CA LYS A 47 -18.34 -6.77 -7.25
C LYS A 47 -17.77 -8.01 -7.95
N HIS A 48 -16.91 -8.76 -7.27
CA HIS A 48 -16.15 -9.89 -7.85
C HIS A 48 -16.42 -11.20 -7.12
N TYR A 49 -17.49 -11.30 -6.33
CA TYR A 49 -17.79 -12.50 -5.54
C TYR A 49 -18.06 -13.72 -6.43
N GLN A 50 -18.49 -13.50 -7.68
CA GLN A 50 -18.73 -14.54 -8.67
C GLN A 50 -17.42 -15.15 -9.21
N ASP A 51 -16.31 -14.43 -9.10
CA ASP A 51 -14.99 -14.90 -9.53
C ASP A 51 -14.35 -15.84 -8.49
N ILE A 52 -14.94 -15.95 -7.29
CA ILE A 52 -14.43 -16.78 -6.19
C ILE A 52 -14.88 -18.22 -6.35
N GLN A 53 -13.93 -19.13 -6.48
CA GLN A 53 -14.18 -20.56 -6.45
C GLN A 53 -13.91 -21.14 -5.06
N ILE A 54 -14.67 -22.18 -4.68
CA ILE A 54 -14.49 -22.88 -3.39
C ILE A 54 -13.07 -23.44 -3.26
N ALA A 55 -12.47 -23.87 -4.38
CA ALA A 55 -11.11 -24.39 -4.43
C ALA A 55 -10.05 -23.36 -4.02
N ASP A 56 -10.32 -22.06 -4.16
CA ASP A 56 -9.36 -20.98 -3.88
C ASP A 56 -9.41 -20.50 -2.42
N ILE A 57 -10.43 -20.92 -1.64
CA ILE A 57 -10.63 -20.50 -0.25
C ILE A 57 -9.37 -20.74 0.61
N PRO A 58 -8.71 -21.92 0.56
CA PRO A 58 -7.48 -22.13 1.32
C PRO A 58 -6.37 -21.14 0.96
N PHE A 59 -6.23 -20.80 -0.33
CA PHE A 59 -5.24 -19.83 -0.80
C PHE A 59 -5.53 -18.43 -0.27
N TYR A 60 -6.79 -18.00 -0.28
CA TYR A 60 -7.19 -16.70 0.27
C TYR A 60 -6.96 -16.60 1.79
N ILE A 61 -7.25 -17.67 2.53
CA ILE A 61 -7.00 -17.70 3.98
C ILE A 61 -5.51 -17.57 4.28
N LEU A 62 -4.66 -18.34 3.58
CA LEU A 62 -3.21 -18.25 3.76
C LEU A 62 -2.67 -16.87 3.37
N GLY A 63 -3.13 -16.32 2.25
CA GLY A 63 -2.77 -14.96 1.81
C GLY A 63 -3.20 -13.90 2.82
N PHE A 64 -4.40 -14.02 3.39
CA PHE A 64 -4.90 -13.13 4.43
C PHE A 64 -4.04 -13.20 5.70
N LEU A 65 -3.74 -14.40 6.20
CA LEU A 65 -2.93 -14.58 7.41
C LEU A 65 -1.50 -14.06 7.23
N ALA A 66 -0.90 -14.32 6.07
CA ALA A 66 0.42 -13.81 5.72
C ALA A 66 0.41 -12.27 5.65
N ALA A 67 -0.54 -11.68 4.93
CA ALA A 67 -0.66 -10.22 4.79
C ALA A 67 -0.96 -9.54 6.12
N PHE A 68 -1.81 -10.14 6.96
CA PHE A 68 -2.12 -9.64 8.30
C PHE A 68 -0.87 -9.63 9.19
N THR A 69 -0.16 -10.75 9.25
CA THR A 69 1.03 -10.90 10.10
C THR A 69 2.15 -9.95 9.66
N VAL A 70 2.48 -9.95 8.38
CA VAL A 70 3.51 -9.05 7.82
C VAL A 70 3.06 -7.58 7.93
N GLY A 71 1.78 -7.30 7.72
CA GLY A 71 1.21 -5.95 7.84
C GLY A 71 1.35 -5.39 9.26
N LEU A 72 1.07 -6.18 10.29
CA LEU A 72 1.26 -5.77 11.69
C LEU A 72 2.72 -5.46 12.00
N ILE A 73 3.64 -6.34 11.56
CA ILE A 73 5.08 -6.14 11.74
C ILE A 73 5.54 -4.88 11.01
N ALA A 74 5.09 -4.69 9.77
CA ALA A 74 5.43 -3.55 8.94
C ALA A 74 4.96 -2.22 9.56
N ILE A 75 3.70 -2.14 10.02
CA ILE A 75 3.16 -0.92 10.67
C ILE A 75 3.95 -0.59 11.94
N LYS A 76 4.16 -1.59 12.81
CA LYS A 76 4.91 -1.40 14.06
C LYS A 76 6.33 -0.90 13.80
N THR A 77 7.01 -1.52 12.83
CA THR A 77 8.38 -1.16 12.46
C THR A 77 8.43 0.21 11.82
N PHE A 78 7.50 0.51 10.92
CA PHE A 78 7.41 1.81 10.24
C PHE A 78 7.17 2.95 11.23
N LEU A 79 6.24 2.81 12.17
CA LEU A 79 5.97 3.83 13.18
C LEU A 79 7.17 4.09 14.10
N HIS A 80 7.97 3.06 14.38
CA HIS A 80 9.24 3.23 15.11
C HIS A 80 10.30 3.95 14.27
N LEU A 81 10.37 3.65 12.97
CA LEU A 81 11.42 4.10 12.07
C LEU A 81 11.19 5.51 11.53
N ILE A 82 9.94 5.90 11.30
CA ILE A 82 9.60 7.13 10.55
C ILE A 82 10.07 8.41 11.25
N ASN A 83 10.17 8.39 12.58
CA ASN A 83 10.70 9.53 13.36
C ASN A 83 12.21 9.72 13.19
N LYS A 84 12.95 8.68 12.78
CA LYS A 84 14.40 8.71 12.60
C LYS A 84 14.79 9.07 11.17
N ILE A 85 14.18 8.42 10.18
CA ILE A 85 14.62 8.51 8.77
C ILE A 85 13.72 9.37 7.88
N LYS A 86 12.55 9.80 8.36
CA LYS A 86 11.57 10.59 7.60
C LYS A 86 11.14 9.88 6.29
N LEU A 87 10.54 10.61 5.35
CA LEU A 87 10.00 10.04 4.09
C LEU A 87 11.02 9.92 2.93
N ILE A 88 12.20 10.53 3.03
CA ILE A 88 13.15 10.62 1.90
C ILE A 88 13.58 9.24 1.38
N PRO A 89 13.97 8.25 2.22
CA PRO A 89 14.38 6.93 1.72
C PRO A 89 13.26 6.23 0.94
N PHE A 90 12.00 6.42 1.35
CA PHE A 90 10.83 5.86 0.66
C PHE A 90 10.57 6.53 -0.68
N ALA A 91 10.82 7.85 -0.78
CA ALA A 91 10.73 8.56 -2.05
C ALA A 91 11.78 8.07 -3.06
N ILE A 92 13.03 7.90 -2.62
CA ILE A 92 14.10 7.34 -3.45
C ILE A 92 13.75 5.92 -3.90
N TYR A 93 13.32 5.06 -2.97
CA TYR A 93 12.86 3.71 -3.29
C TYR A 93 11.78 3.70 -4.38
N ARG A 94 10.79 4.62 -4.30
CA ARG A 94 9.72 4.69 -5.30
C ARG A 94 10.20 5.16 -6.68
N ILE A 95 11.16 6.09 -6.74
CA ILE A 95 11.75 6.53 -8.01
C ILE A 95 12.50 5.36 -8.66
N VAL A 96 13.33 4.65 -7.90
CA VAL A 96 14.04 3.46 -8.38
C VAL A 96 13.06 2.38 -8.84
N LEU A 97 11.99 2.14 -8.08
CA LEU A 97 10.95 1.19 -8.43
C LEU A 97 10.25 1.56 -9.75
N VAL A 98 9.91 2.84 -9.96
CA VAL A 98 9.29 3.30 -11.21
C VAL A 98 10.25 3.13 -12.39
N ILE A 99 11.52 3.47 -12.24
CA ILE A 99 12.53 3.26 -13.29
C ILE A 99 12.61 1.77 -13.65
N PHE A 100 12.67 0.90 -12.65
CA PHE A 100 12.70 -0.54 -12.85
C PHE A 100 11.45 -1.07 -13.58
N ILE A 101 10.26 -0.66 -13.15
CA ILE A 101 9.00 -1.04 -13.80
C ILE A 101 8.96 -0.51 -15.25
N ALA A 102 9.41 0.72 -15.49
CA ALA A 102 9.45 1.29 -16.83
C ALA A 102 10.39 0.51 -17.77
N ILE A 103 11.56 0.09 -17.28
CA ILE A 103 12.49 -0.76 -18.06
C ILE A 103 11.83 -2.10 -18.40
N LEU A 104 11.18 -2.76 -17.44
CA LEU A 104 10.48 -4.02 -17.67
C LEU A 104 9.34 -3.89 -18.68
N TYR A 105 8.53 -2.85 -18.54
CA TYR A 105 7.35 -2.63 -19.36
C TYR A 105 7.71 -2.22 -20.79
N PHE A 106 8.56 -1.19 -20.95
CA PHE A 106 8.91 -0.61 -22.25
C PHE A 106 10.15 -1.23 -22.90
N GLY A 107 11.17 -1.58 -22.11
CA GLY A 107 12.42 -2.14 -22.61
C GLY A 107 12.33 -3.62 -22.95
N PHE A 108 11.73 -4.42 -22.06
CA PHE A 108 11.57 -5.87 -22.25
C PHE A 108 10.20 -6.27 -22.81
N GLY A 109 9.27 -5.32 -22.96
CA GLY A 109 7.99 -5.55 -23.61
C GLY A 109 7.04 -6.46 -22.83
N ILE A 110 7.28 -6.71 -21.54
CA ILE A 110 6.41 -7.51 -20.67
C ILE A 110 4.98 -6.92 -20.64
N GLY A 111 4.88 -5.62 -20.86
CA GLY A 111 3.63 -4.87 -20.93
C GLY A 111 2.84 -4.98 -22.23
N LYS A 112 3.38 -5.56 -23.31
CA LYS A 112 2.76 -5.50 -24.64
C LYS A 112 1.46 -6.31 -24.81
N GLY A 113 0.97 -6.95 -23.74
CA GLY A 113 -0.28 -7.72 -23.73
C GLY A 113 -1.16 -7.47 -22.50
N ILE A 114 -0.87 -6.42 -21.72
CA ILE A 114 -1.67 -5.94 -20.58
C ILE A 114 -2.15 -4.52 -20.93
#